data_AF-A0A946YA16-F1
#
_entry.id   AF-A0A946YA16-F1
#
_cell.length_a   1.000
_cell.length_b   1.000
_cell.length_c   1.000
_cell.angle_alpha   90.00
_cell.angle_beta   90.00
_cell.angle_gamma   90.00
#
_symmetry.space_group_name_H-M   'P 1'
#
loop_
_entity.id
_entity.type
_entity.pdbx_description
1 polymer ?
#
loop_
_entity_poly.entity_id
_entity_poly.type
_entity_poly.pdbx_seq_one_letter_code
_entity_poly.pdbx_strand_id
1 'polypeptide(L)'
;MITSRHVAPGCRAALWLVLVVTAGNARAGGIYRWTDANGQTHFSDTARDALTQLPARQASNGTGLRAGERTALRDIERRRQLRHRQAEKGRRTVRDQRENREQACRERRELQRRGRRHVDGKAVSRYLRIHCW
;
A
#
# COMPACT_ATOMS: atom_id res chain seq x y z
N MET A 1 67.50 -31.99 42.28
CA MET A 1 66.22 -32.18 43.00
C MET A 1 65.54 -30.82 43.10
N ILE A 2 64.36 -30.70 42.49
CA ILE A 2 63.67 -29.44 42.21
C ILE A 2 62.87 -29.03 43.47
N THR A 3 63.15 -27.83 43.97
CA THR A 3 62.46 -27.27 45.14
C THR A 3 61.07 -26.77 44.74
N SER A 4 60.04 -27.42 45.29
CA SER A 4 58.66 -26.93 45.22
C SER A 4 58.56 -25.60 45.97
N ARG A 5 58.30 -24.52 45.23
CA ARG A 5 57.91 -23.23 45.81
C ARG A 5 56.40 -23.18 45.91
N HIS A 6 55.91 -23.17 47.15
CA HIS A 6 54.52 -22.89 47.47
C HIS A 6 54.13 -21.50 46.96
N VAL A 7 53.19 -21.46 46.01
CA VAL A 7 52.54 -20.22 45.57
C VAL A 7 51.55 -19.82 46.67
N ALA A 8 51.77 -18.65 47.26
CA ALA A 8 50.94 -18.10 48.33
C ALA A 8 49.46 -17.98 47.89
N PRO A 9 48.50 -18.29 48.78
CA PRO A 9 47.07 -18.31 48.46
C PRO A 9 46.49 -16.93 48.07
N GLY A 10 47.20 -15.84 48.35
CA GLY A 10 46.78 -14.47 47.99
C GLY A 10 46.84 -14.13 46.50
N CYS A 11 47.73 -14.76 45.72
CA CYS A 11 47.89 -14.44 44.29
C CYS A 11 46.70 -14.90 43.43
N ARG A 12 45.98 -15.96 43.85
CA ARG A 12 44.81 -16.45 43.11
C ARG A 12 43.59 -15.54 43.26
N ALA A 13 43.35 -15.00 44.45
CA ALA A 13 42.24 -14.09 44.71
C ALA A 13 42.42 -12.74 43.97
N ALA A 14 43.65 -12.23 43.91
CA ALA A 14 43.98 -11.02 43.16
C ALA A 14 43.74 -11.19 41.65
N LEU A 15 44.04 -12.37 41.10
CA LEU A 15 43.85 -12.66 39.67
C LEU A 15 42.35 -12.69 39.29
N TRP A 16 41.51 -13.26 40.16
CA TRP A 16 40.05 -13.26 39.94
C TRP A 16 39.44 -11.86 40.04
N LEU A 17 39.92 -11.02 40.97
CA LEU A 17 39.43 -9.66 41.12
C LEU A 17 39.74 -8.79 39.88
N VAL A 18 40.92 -8.95 39.29
CA VAL A 18 41.33 -8.21 38.07
C VAL A 18 40.51 -8.64 36.84
N LEU A 19 40.13 -9.92 36.74
CA LEU A 19 39.31 -10.43 35.64
C LEU A 19 37.85 -9.94 35.69
N VAL A 20 37.29 -9.73 36.88
CA VAL A 20 35.92 -9.21 37.03
C VAL A 20 35.84 -7.71 36.69
N VAL A 21 36.90 -6.95 36.98
CA VAL A 21 36.93 -5.49 36.72
C VAL A 21 37.07 -5.16 35.24
N THR A 22 37.70 -6.03 34.42
CA THR A 22 37.86 -5.78 32.98
C THR A 22 36.63 -6.14 32.15
N ALA A 23 35.76 -7.04 32.64
CA ALA A 23 34.52 -7.41 31.94
C ALA A 23 33.41 -6.34 31.99
N GLY A 24 33.51 -5.36 32.91
CA GLY A 24 32.47 -4.35 33.14
C GLY A 24 32.41 -3.19 32.13
N ASN A 25 33.31 -3.14 31.14
CA ASN A 25 33.37 -2.04 30.16
C ASN A 25 32.89 -2.41 28.75
N ALA A 26 32.04 -3.43 28.62
CA ALA A 26 31.28 -3.61 27.39
C ALA A 26 30.20 -2.51 27.34
N ARG A 27 30.56 -1.33 26.82
CA ARG A 27 29.59 -0.30 26.45
C ARG A 27 28.54 -0.96 25.57
N ALA A 28 27.30 -1.02 26.04
CA ALA A 28 26.16 -1.41 25.23
C ALA A 28 26.15 -0.51 23.98
N GLY A 29 26.55 -1.06 22.83
CA GLY A 29 26.52 -0.37 21.55
C GLY A 29 25.08 -0.13 21.14
N GLY A 30 24.50 0.95 21.62
CA GLY A 30 23.20 1.42 21.17
C GLY A 30 23.35 2.09 19.81
N ILE A 31 22.58 1.63 18.82
CA ILE A 31 22.49 2.31 17.54
C ILE A 31 21.70 3.60 17.74
N TYR A 32 22.32 4.74 17.44
CA TYR A 32 21.68 6.05 17.49
C TYR A 32 20.81 6.24 16.25
N ARG A 33 19.55 6.65 16.45
CA ARG A 33 18.59 6.97 15.38
C ARG A 33 18.23 8.45 15.40
N TRP A 34 18.38 9.14 14.27
CA TRP A 34 17.90 10.51 14.11
C TRP A 34 17.22 10.73 12.76
N THR A 35 16.45 11.81 12.66
CA THR A 35 15.76 12.23 11.44
C THR A 35 16.31 13.58 10.99
N ASP A 36 16.74 13.69 9.74
CA ASP A 36 17.25 14.95 9.19
C ASP A 36 16.14 15.95 8.82
N ALA A 37 16.52 17.14 8.36
CA ALA A 37 15.59 18.20 7.96
C ALA A 37 14.66 17.78 6.81
N ASN A 38 15.08 16.81 5.99
CA ASN A 38 14.31 16.28 4.85
C ASN A 38 13.39 15.11 5.27
N GLY A 39 13.44 14.70 6.54
CA GLY A 39 12.64 13.59 7.06
C GLY A 39 13.25 12.21 6.83
N GLN A 40 14.51 12.10 6.37
CA GLN A 40 15.17 10.80 6.22
C GLN A 40 15.70 10.32 7.58
N THR A 41 15.57 9.01 7.84
CA THR A 41 16.02 8.38 9.08
C THR A 41 17.40 7.77 8.87
N HIS A 42 18.34 8.13 9.75
CA HIS A 42 19.72 7.66 9.74
C HIS A 42 20.03 6.85 11.00
N PHE A 43 20.99 5.93 10.88
CA PHE A 43 21.47 5.05 11.95
C PHE A 43 22.99 5.15 12.04
N SER A 44 23.54 5.27 13.24
CA SER A 44 24.99 5.25 13.47
C SER A 44 25.34 4.67 14.83
N ASP A 45 26.53 4.09 14.93
CA ASP A 45 27.11 3.62 16.17
C ASP A 45 27.64 4.77 17.05
N THR A 46 27.78 5.96 16.47
CA THR A 46 28.23 7.18 17.16
C THR A 46 27.11 8.23 17.23
N ALA A 47 26.96 8.83 18.41
CA ALA A 47 26.08 9.98 18.59
C ALA A 47 26.62 11.17 17.78
N ARG A 48 25.73 11.87 17.08
CA ARG A 48 26.08 13.10 16.36
C ARG A 48 26.05 14.27 17.35
N ASP A 49 27.15 15.03 17.45
CA ASP A 49 27.33 16.13 18.42
C ASP A 49 26.31 17.28 18.31
N ALA A 50 25.52 17.32 17.24
CA ALA A 50 24.45 18.28 17.07
C ALA A 50 23.09 17.63 17.37
N LEU A 51 22.76 17.46 18.65
CA LEU A 51 21.38 17.26 19.10
C LEU A 51 20.60 18.57 18.93
N THR A 52 20.30 18.95 17.68
CA THR A 52 19.08 19.71 17.45
C THR A 52 17.94 18.72 17.66
N GLN A 53 17.46 18.61 18.90
CA GLN A 53 16.19 17.95 19.19
C GLN A 53 15.11 18.71 18.40
N LEU A 54 14.87 18.28 17.16
CA LEU A 54 13.68 18.66 16.45
C LEU A 54 12.51 18.13 17.30
N PRO A 55 11.54 18.99 17.65
CA PRO A 55 10.41 18.56 18.47
C PRO A 55 9.80 17.34 17.81
N ALA A 56 9.62 16.27 18.60
CA ALA A 56 8.96 15.05 18.15
C ALA A 56 7.66 15.47 17.46
N ARG A 57 7.60 15.35 16.12
CA ARG A 57 6.39 15.66 15.37
C ARG A 57 5.31 14.76 15.94
N GLN A 58 4.37 15.36 16.66
CA GLN A 58 3.25 14.65 17.26
C GLN A 58 2.64 13.76 16.18
N ALA A 59 2.54 12.46 16.46
CA ALA A 59 1.75 11.56 15.66
C ALA A 59 0.32 12.10 15.69
N SER A 60 -0.02 12.93 14.70
CA SER A 60 -1.35 13.51 14.64
C SER A 60 -2.32 12.35 14.57
N ASN A 61 -3.33 12.35 15.42
CA ASN A 61 -4.58 11.59 15.35
C ASN A 61 -4.45 10.05 15.42
N GLY A 62 -5.27 9.41 16.26
CA GLY A 62 -5.22 8.00 16.73
C GLY A 62 -5.17 6.87 15.69
N THR A 63 -5.01 7.18 14.42
CA THR A 63 -4.74 6.26 13.31
C THR A 63 -3.27 5.95 13.08
N GLY A 64 -2.32 6.65 13.72
CA GLY A 64 -0.87 6.43 13.55
C GLY A 64 -0.28 6.87 12.20
N LEU A 65 -1.12 7.20 11.22
CA LEU A 65 -0.71 7.68 9.90
C LEU A 65 -0.14 9.10 9.95
N ARG A 66 0.92 9.35 9.19
CA ARG A 66 1.45 10.71 8.98
C ARG A 66 0.48 11.56 8.14
N ALA A 67 0.60 12.89 8.22
CA ALA A 67 -0.27 13.81 7.49
C ALA A 67 -0.28 13.55 5.97
N GLY A 68 0.88 13.25 5.37
CA GLY A 68 1.02 12.91 3.95
C GLY A 68 0.45 11.54 3.56
N GLU A 69 0.42 10.59 4.50
CA GLU A 69 -0.15 9.27 4.25
C GLU A 69 -1.69 9.33 4.22
N ARG A 70 -2.30 10.18 5.06
CA ARG A 70 -3.76 10.39 5.01
C ARG A 70 -4.24 11.08 3.74
N THR A 71 -3.45 12.00 3.19
CA THR A 71 -3.80 12.64 1.92
C THR A 71 -3.68 11.63 0.78
N ALA A 72 -2.64 10.80 0.78
CA ALA A 72 -2.48 9.72 -0.18
C ALA A 72 -3.65 8.72 -0.13
N LEU A 73 -4.05 8.25 1.06
CA LEU A 73 -5.19 7.35 1.22
C LEU A 73 -6.50 7.96 0.72
N ARG A 74 -6.75 9.24 1.01
CA ARG A 74 -7.93 9.95 0.50
C ARG A 74 -7.93 10.06 -1.03
N ASP A 75 -6.77 10.25 -1.64
CA ASP A 75 -6.68 10.29 -3.11
C ASP A 75 -6.92 8.91 -3.74
N ILE A 76 -6.35 7.85 -3.14
CA ILE A 76 -6.59 6.46 -3.57
C ILE A 76 -8.09 6.12 -3.50
N GLU A 77 -8.74 6.44 -2.38
CA GLU A 77 -10.17 6.18 -2.19
C GLU A 77 -11.02 6.97 -3.20
N ARG A 78 -10.70 8.25 -3.42
CA ARG A 78 -11.37 9.07 -4.45
C ARG A 78 -11.23 8.46 -5.84
N ARG A 79 -10.03 8.03 -6.24
CA ARG A 79 -9.80 7.38 -7.53
C ARG A 79 -10.59 6.08 -7.67
N ARG A 80 -10.66 5.28 -6.61
CA ARG A 80 -11.44 4.04 -6.57
C ARG A 80 -12.92 4.32 -6.78
N GLN A 81 -13.48 5.30 -6.09
CA GLN A 81 -14.88 5.70 -6.23
C GLN A 81 -15.20 6.21 -7.64
N LEU A 82 -14.31 7.01 -8.23
CA LEU A 82 -14.48 7.49 -9.61
C LEU A 82 -14.49 6.33 -10.61
N ARG A 83 -13.56 5.39 -10.49
CA ARG A 83 -13.51 4.19 -11.34
C ARG A 83 -14.78 3.35 -11.19
N HIS A 84 -15.27 3.16 -9.96
CA HIS A 84 -16.51 2.44 -9.71
C HIS A 84 -17.71 3.12 -10.39
N ARG A 85 -17.84 4.44 -10.25
CA ARG A 85 -18.91 5.21 -10.91
C ARG A 85 -18.83 5.12 -12.44
N GLN A 86 -17.63 5.17 -13.01
CA GLN A 86 -17.44 5.03 -14.45
C GLN A 86 -17.80 3.62 -14.94
N ALA A 87 -17.38 2.58 -14.22
CA ALA A 87 -17.73 1.20 -14.55
C ALA A 87 -19.25 0.97 -14.50
N GLU A 88 -19.93 1.50 -13.48
CA GLU A 88 -21.39 1.41 -13.35
C GLU A 88 -22.11 2.15 -14.48
N LYS A 89 -21.65 3.35 -14.85
CA LYS A 89 -22.20 4.07 -16.01
C LYS A 89 -22.02 3.26 -17.30
N GLY A 90 -20.84 2.70 -17.54
CA GLY A 90 -20.56 1.85 -18.70
C GLY A 90 -21.49 0.65 -18.76
N ARG A 91 -21.66 -0.07 -17.63
CA ARG A 91 -22.58 -1.22 -17.53
C ARG A 91 -24.02 -0.85 -17.86
N ARG A 92 -24.52 0.27 -17.32
CA ARG A 92 -25.88 0.76 -17.63
C ARG A 92 -26.03 1.07 -19.11
N THR A 93 -25.09 1.81 -19.70
CA THR A 93 -25.18 2.14 -21.13
C THR A 93 -25.18 0.92 -22.05
N VAL A 94 -24.36 -0.10 -21.75
CA VAL A 94 -24.33 -1.35 -22.54
C VAL A 94 -25.65 -2.12 -22.37
N ARG A 95 -26.19 -2.15 -21.15
CA ARG A 95 -27.50 -2.76 -20.87
C ARG A 95 -28.62 -2.06 -21.62
N ASP A 96 -28.68 -0.73 -21.54
CA ASP A 96 -29.71 0.08 -22.20
C ASP A 96 -29.62 -0.06 -23.73
N GLN A 97 -28.40 -0.06 -24.29
CA GLN A 97 -28.20 -0.31 -25.72
C GLN A 97 -28.67 -1.70 -26.13
N ARG A 98 -28.40 -2.72 -25.32
CA ARG A 98 -28.86 -4.08 -25.57
C ARG A 98 -30.39 -4.17 -25.53
N GLU A 99 -31.01 -3.62 -24.50
CA GLU A 99 -32.47 -3.61 -24.35
C GLU A 99 -33.15 -2.85 -25.50
N ASN A 100 -32.63 -1.68 -25.87
CA ASN A 100 -33.12 -0.90 -27.02
C ASN A 100 -32.98 -1.66 -28.34
N ARG A 101 -31.83 -2.33 -28.56
CA ARG A 101 -31.61 -3.15 -29.76
C ARG A 101 -32.58 -4.34 -29.79
N GLU A 102 -32.79 -5.01 -28.67
CA GLU A 102 -33.76 -6.11 -28.55
C GLU A 102 -35.19 -5.63 -28.82
N GLN A 103 -35.59 -4.47 -28.28
CA GLN A 103 -36.90 -3.86 -28.55
C GLN A 103 -37.07 -3.51 -30.04
N ALA A 104 -36.08 -2.85 -30.64
CA ALA A 104 -36.11 -2.52 -32.07
C ALA A 104 -36.23 -3.78 -32.94
N CYS A 105 -35.52 -4.85 -32.57
CA CYS A 105 -35.64 -6.15 -33.24
C CYS A 105 -37.05 -6.75 -33.08
N ARG A 106 -37.67 -6.66 -31.90
CA ARG A 106 -39.04 -7.12 -31.67
C ARG A 106 -40.04 -6.37 -32.54
N GLU A 107 -40.01 -5.04 -32.52
CA GLU A 107 -40.92 -4.19 -33.30
C GLU A 107 -40.79 -4.47 -34.81
N ARG A 108 -39.56 -4.58 -35.32
CA ARG A 108 -39.30 -4.86 -36.74
C ARG A 108 -39.78 -6.26 -37.15
N ARG A 109 -39.66 -7.27 -36.27
CA ARG A 109 -40.23 -8.60 -36.51
C ARG A 109 -41.77 -8.55 -36.56
N GLU A 110 -42.41 -7.74 -35.73
CA GLU A 110 -43.87 -7.53 -35.81
C GLU A 110 -44.28 -6.87 -37.13
N LEU A 111 -43.57 -5.83 -37.56
CA LEU A 111 -43.84 -5.18 -38.85
C LEU A 111 -43.71 -6.14 -40.03
N GLN A 112 -42.74 -7.05 -39.97
CA GLN A 112 -42.57 -8.11 -40.97
C GLN A 112 -43.76 -9.09 -40.97
N ARG A 113 -44.23 -9.51 -39.78
CA ARG A 113 -45.40 -10.40 -39.63
C ARG A 113 -46.70 -9.77 -40.12
N ARG A 114 -46.89 -8.47 -39.89
CA ARG A 114 -48.11 -7.74 -40.30
C ARG A 114 -48.19 -7.45 -41.81
N GLY A 115 -47.20 -7.87 -42.62
CA GLY A 115 -47.30 -7.85 -44.08
C GLY A 115 -47.46 -6.46 -44.70
N ARG A 116 -46.87 -5.39 -44.11
CA ARG A 116 -46.94 -4.06 -44.73
C ARG A 116 -46.26 -4.07 -46.10
N ARG A 117 -46.99 -3.54 -47.08
CA ARG A 117 -46.80 -3.63 -48.53
C ARG A 117 -45.36 -3.33 -48.95
N HIS A 118 -44.85 -4.20 -49.81
CA HIS A 118 -43.64 -4.26 -50.67
C HIS A 118 -42.51 -3.21 -50.59
N VAL A 119 -42.76 -1.94 -50.25
CA VAL A 119 -41.76 -0.87 -50.20
C VAL A 119 -40.92 -0.94 -48.92
N ASP A 120 -41.51 -1.29 -47.77
CA ASP A 120 -40.81 -1.36 -46.48
C ASP A 120 -40.28 -2.76 -46.13
N GLY A 121 -40.81 -3.82 -46.75
CA GLY A 121 -40.47 -5.20 -46.40
C GLY A 121 -39.00 -5.56 -46.65
N LYS A 122 -38.39 -5.02 -47.72
CA LYS A 122 -36.96 -5.18 -48.02
C LYS A 122 -36.09 -4.48 -46.98
N ALA A 123 -36.46 -3.27 -46.56
CA ALA A 123 -35.75 -2.49 -45.56
C ALA A 123 -35.80 -3.18 -44.18
N VAL A 124 -36.98 -3.63 -43.76
CA VAL A 124 -37.17 -4.39 -42.51
C VAL A 124 -36.37 -5.70 -42.52
N SER A 125 -36.43 -6.47 -43.60
CA SER A 125 -35.67 -7.72 -43.72
C SER A 125 -34.16 -7.51 -43.67
N ARG A 126 -33.65 -6.44 -44.30
CA ARG A 126 -32.23 -6.06 -44.25
C ARG A 126 -31.81 -5.67 -42.83
N TYR A 127 -32.60 -4.83 -42.16
CA TYR A 127 -32.32 -4.42 -40.78
C TYR A 127 -32.23 -5.62 -39.83
N LEU A 128 -33.23 -6.51 -39.90
CA LEU A 128 -33.25 -7.71 -39.07
C LEU A 128 -32.00 -8.55 -39.29
N ARG A 129 -31.58 -8.79 -40.54
CA ARG A 129 -30.37 -9.57 -40.87
C ARG A 129 -29.08 -8.97 -40.30
N ILE A 130 -28.94 -7.66 -40.32
CA ILE A 130 -27.70 -6.97 -39.89
C ILE A 130 -27.65 -6.82 -38.37
N HIS A 131 -28.79 -6.57 -37.72
CA HIS A 131 -28.82 -6.14 -36.32
C HIS A 131 -29.46 -7.15 -35.36
N CYS A 132 -30.16 -8.18 -35.83
CA CYS A 132 -31.01 -9.04 -34.97
C CYS A 132 -30.73 -10.54 -35.06
N TRP A 133 -29.64 -10.94 -35.74
CA TRP A 133 -29.09 -12.29 -35.79
C TRP A 133 -27.68 -12.29 -35.23
#